data_AF-A0A1Q3WW54-F1
#
_entry.id   AF-A0A1Q3WW54-F1
#
_cell.length_a   1.000
_cell.length_b   1.000
_cell.length_c   1.000
_cell.angle_alpha   90.00
_cell.angle_beta   90.00
_cell.angle_gamma   90.00
#
_symmetry.space_group_name_H-M   'P 1'
#
loop_
_entity.id
_entity.type
_entity.pdbx_description
1 polymer ?
#
loop_
_entity_poly.entity_id
_entity_poly.type
_entity_poly.pdbx_seq_one_letter_code
_entity_poly.pdbx_strand_id
1 'polypeptide(L)'
;MKPTNRTDMIAYLEFCNLQEKYKEIYTDLELKYLECGCFRCRLKLISFGLELSSLNALVNHLEEKLAPNIGDILQTLNINYNIVDGQTNI
;
A
#
# COMPACT_ATOMS: atom_id res chain seq x y z
N MET A 1 -15.01 -5.40 16.93
CA MET A 1 -14.20 -4.32 16.34
C MET A 1 -13.00 -3.99 17.22
N LYS A 2 -11.78 -4.32 16.78
CA LYS A 2 -10.57 -3.67 17.31
C LYS A 2 -10.70 -2.17 17.01
N PRO A 3 -10.36 -1.27 17.94
CA PRO A 3 -10.37 0.16 17.65
C PRO A 3 -9.36 0.42 16.53
N THR A 4 -9.84 0.90 15.38
CA THR A 4 -8.97 1.37 14.30
C THR A 4 -8.13 2.51 14.87
N ASN A 5 -6.82 2.32 14.90
CA ASN A 5 -5.92 3.36 15.40
C ASN A 5 -6.02 4.56 14.45
N ARG A 6 -6.65 5.63 14.92
CA ARG A 6 -6.89 6.86 14.14
C ARG A 6 -5.60 7.39 13.52
N THR A 7 -4.47 7.23 14.20
CA THR A 7 -3.15 7.63 13.71
C THR A 7 -2.70 6.80 12.51
N ASP A 8 -2.87 5.47 12.56
CA ASP A 8 -2.51 4.57 11.44
C ASP A 8 -3.38 4.88 10.21
N MET A 9 -4.66 5.21 10.41
CA MET A 9 -5.57 5.55 9.31
C MET A 9 -5.25 6.90 8.67
N ILE A 10 -4.85 7.91 9.45
CA ILE A 10 -4.36 9.19 8.91
C ILE A 10 -3.07 8.97 8.11
N ALA A 11 -2.10 8.25 8.68
CA ALA A 11 -0.84 7.96 8.01
C ALA A 11 -1.04 7.18 6.69
N TYR A 12 -1.96 6.21 6.69
CA TYR A 12 -2.32 5.46 5.49
C TYR A 12 -2.82 6.37 4.37
N LEU A 13 -3.77 7.26 4.67
CA LEU A 13 -4.30 8.21 3.68
C LEU A 13 -3.22 9.19 3.17
N GLU A 14 -2.35 9.67 4.06
CA GLU A 14 -1.23 10.53 3.68
C GLU A 14 -0.25 9.81 2.75
N PHE A 15 0.09 8.54 3.04
CA PHE A 15 0.98 7.75 2.20
C PHE A 15 0.35 7.34 0.87
N CYS A 16 -0.95 7.05 0.81
CA CYS A 16 -1.66 6.83 -0.45
C CYS A 16 -1.60 8.08 -1.35
N ASN A 17 -1.87 9.26 -0.79
CA ASN A 17 -1.76 10.52 -1.52
C ASN A 17 -0.32 10.80 -2.00
N LEU A 18 0.68 10.44 -1.19
CA LEU A 18 2.09 10.57 -1.58
C LEU A 18 2.46 9.58 -2.69
N GLN A 19 1.92 8.36 -2.64
CA GLN A 19 2.18 7.30 -3.62
C GLN A 19 1.71 7.72 -5.02
N GLU A 20 0.54 8.36 -5.14
CA GLU A 20 0.05 8.89 -6.42
C GLU A 20 1.01 9.94 -7.00
N LYS A 21 1.42 10.91 -6.19
CA LYS A 21 2.39 11.94 -6.61
C LYS A 21 3.73 11.35 -7.02
N TYR A 22 4.21 10.33 -6.31
CA TYR A 22 5.48 9.68 -6.65
C TYR A 22 5.37 8.87 -7.95
N LYS A 23 4.21 8.25 -8.24
CA LYS A 23 3.98 7.57 -9.53
C LYS A 23 4.08 8.55 -10.71
N GLU A 24 3.53 9.75 -10.57
CA GLU A 24 3.64 10.81 -11.59
C GLU A 24 5.11 11.22 -11.81
N ILE A 25 5.85 11.53 -10.73
CA ILE A 25 7.26 11.92 -10.82
C ILE A 25 8.11 10.80 -11.44
N TYR A 26 7.85 9.55 -11.05
CA TYR A 26 8.57 8.39 -11.59
C TYR A 26 8.33 8.26 -13.10
N THR A 27 7.08 8.44 -13.56
CA THR A 27 6.72 8.42 -14.98
C THR A 27 7.46 9.52 -15.76
N ASP A 28 7.52 10.74 -15.23
CA ASP A 28 8.28 11.84 -15.86
C ASP A 28 9.79 11.53 -15.95
N LEU A 29 10.36 10.89 -14.94
CA LEU A 29 11.75 10.46 -14.95
C LEU A 29 12.00 9.36 -15.99
N GLU A 30 11.06 8.43 -16.16
CA GLU A 30 11.12 7.39 -17.20
C GLU A 30 11.11 8.01 -18.59
N LEU A 31 10.16 8.92 -18.86
CA LEU A 31 10.09 9.64 -20.13
C LEU A 31 11.40 10.38 -20.43
N LYS A 32 11.92 11.12 -19.45
CA LYS A 32 13.19 11.83 -19.59
C LYS A 32 14.38 10.90 -19.84
N TYR A 33 14.42 9.74 -19.20
CA TYR A 33 15.45 8.75 -19.45
C TYR A 33 15.33 8.17 -20.86
N LEU A 34 14.12 7.87 -21.32
CA LEU A 34 13.85 7.38 -22.69
C LEU A 34 14.29 8.39 -23.76
N GLU A 35 14.13 9.69 -23.51
CA GLU A 35 14.56 10.75 -24.43
C GLU A 35 16.08 10.87 -24.57
N CYS A 36 16.83 10.77 -23.46
CA CYS A 36 18.26 11.10 -23.45
C CYS A 36 19.22 9.92 -23.24
N GLY A 37 18.74 8.79 -22.71
CA GLY A 37 19.53 7.57 -22.46
C GLY A 37 20.73 7.73 -21.50
N CYS A 38 20.90 8.88 -20.84
CA CYS A 38 22.14 9.16 -20.12
C CYS A 38 22.21 8.47 -18.74
N PHE A 39 23.45 8.15 -18.31
CA PHE A 39 23.73 7.51 -17.03
C PHE A 39 23.16 8.28 -15.82
N ARG A 40 23.19 9.61 -15.86
CA ARG A 40 22.65 10.46 -14.77
C ARG A 40 21.14 10.29 -14.62
N CYS A 41 20.39 10.24 -15.72
CA CYS A 41 18.94 10.02 -15.68
C CYS A 41 18.63 8.58 -15.23
N ARG A 42 19.41 7.58 -15.68
CA ARG A 42 19.29 6.20 -15.20
C ARG A 42 19.48 6.09 -13.69
N LEU A 43 20.50 6.73 -13.12
CA LEU A 43 20.73 6.73 -11.67
C LEU A 43 19.58 7.38 -10.90
N LYS A 44 19.06 8.51 -11.38
CA LYS A 44 17.90 9.17 -10.76
C LYS A 44 16.67 8.27 -10.78
N LEU A 45 16.40 7.62 -11.91
CA LEU A 45 15.27 6.72 -12.06
C LEU A 45 15.37 5.54 -11.08
N ILE A 46 16.54 4.90 -10.98
CA ILE A 46 16.76 3.80 -10.03
C ILE A 46 16.61 4.27 -8.58
N SER A 47 17.26 5.38 -8.21
CA SER A 47 17.19 5.93 -6.85
C SER A 47 15.75 6.23 -6.44
N PHE A 48 15.01 6.92 -7.31
CA PHE A 48 13.62 7.27 -7.03
C PHE A 48 12.70 6.04 -7.02
N GLY A 49 12.97 5.05 -7.88
CA GLY A 49 12.25 3.77 -7.87
C GLY A 49 12.38 3.00 -6.55
N LEU A 50 13.54 3.08 -5.88
CA LEU A 50 13.74 2.49 -4.56
C LEU A 50 12.93 3.22 -3.47
N GLU A 51 12.85 4.55 -3.54
CA GLU A 51 12.01 5.35 -2.64
C GLU A 51 10.53 5.02 -2.81
N LEU A 52 10.04 4.96 -4.06
CA LEU A 52 8.66 4.56 -4.36
C LEU A 52 8.37 3.13 -3.89
N SER A 53 9.30 2.20 -4.07
CA SER A 53 9.15 0.82 -3.58
C SER A 53 9.02 0.76 -2.06
N SER A 54 9.81 1.59 -1.35
CA SER A 54 9.75 1.69 0.11
C SER A 54 8.41 2.28 0.58
N LEU A 55 7.91 3.31 -0.11
CA LEU A 55 6.59 3.88 0.16
C LEU A 55 5.46 2.85 -0.07
N ASN A 56 5.53 2.08 -1.16
CA ASN A 56 4.55 1.02 -1.43
C ASN A 56 4.52 -0.03 -0.31
N ALA A 57 5.69 -0.42 0.21
CA ALA A 57 5.76 -1.35 1.33
C ALA A 57 5.10 -0.80 2.60
N LEU A 58 5.26 0.50 2.89
CA LEU A 58 4.60 1.16 4.02
C LEU A 58 3.08 1.21 3.86
N VAL A 59 2.60 1.52 2.66
CA VAL A 59 1.17 1.51 2.34
C VAL A 59 0.60 0.11 2.56
N ASN A 60 1.20 -0.92 1.96
CA ASN A 60 0.74 -2.31 2.10
C ASN A 60 0.71 -2.76 3.57
N HIS A 61 1.74 -2.41 4.35
CA HIS A 61 1.77 -2.73 5.77
C HIS A 61 0.60 -2.11 6.55
N LEU A 62 0.27 -0.85 6.25
CA LEU A 62 -0.86 -0.18 6.88
C LEU A 62 -2.20 -0.75 6.39
N GLU A 63 -2.33 -1.11 5.12
CA GLU A 63 -3.53 -1.79 4.60
C GLU A 63 -3.79 -3.09 5.35
N GLU A 64 -2.78 -3.95 5.49
CA GLU A 64 -2.89 -5.20 6.24
C GLU A 64 -3.26 -4.96 7.71
N LYS A 65 -2.68 -3.93 8.33
CA LYS A 65 -2.94 -3.57 9.73
C LYS A 65 -4.36 -3.03 9.94
N LEU A 66 -4.87 -2.28 8.98
CA LEU A 66 -6.20 -1.65 9.01
C LEU A 66 -7.31 -2.57 8.49
N ALA A 67 -6.96 -3.66 7.80
CA ALA A 67 -7.92 -4.60 7.25
C ALA A 67 -8.83 -5.17 8.36
N PRO A 68 -10.15 -5.19 8.16
CA PRO A 68 -11.06 -5.84 9.10
C PRO A 68 -10.73 -7.33 9.16
N ASN A 69 -10.83 -7.92 10.36
CA ASN A 69 -10.64 -9.36 10.47
C ASN A 69 -11.78 -10.09 9.73
N ILE A 70 -11.50 -11.31 9.23
CA ILE A 70 -12.47 -12.09 8.46
C ILE A 70 -13.78 -12.35 9.24
N GLY A 71 -13.70 -12.48 10.57
CA GLY A 71 -14.87 -12.67 11.42
C GLY A 71 -15.80 -11.45 11.46
N ASP A 72 -15.25 -10.24 11.47
CA ASP A 72 -15.98 -8.97 11.42
C ASP A 72 -16.64 -8.80 10.03
N ILE A 73 -15.97 -9.22 8.95
CA ILE A 73 -16.53 -9.23 7.59
C ILE A 73 -17.71 -10.21 7.51
N LEU A 74 -17.53 -11.45 7.97
CA LEU A 74 -18.58 -12.49 7.92
C LEU A 74 -19.79 -12.14 8.78
N GLN A 75 -19.59 -11.52 9.94
CA GLN A 75 -20.68 -10.97 10.76
C GLN A 75 -21.43 -9.86 10.02
N THR A 76 -20.72 -8.95 9.35
CA THR A 76 -21.35 -7.87 8.56
C THR A 76 -22.19 -8.42 7.41
N LEU A 77 -21.75 -9.53 6.81
CA LEU A 77 -22.44 -10.22 5.73
C LEU A 77 -23.53 -11.20 6.23
N ASN A 78 -23.73 -11.32 7.55
CA ASN A 78 -24.67 -12.23 8.19
C ASN A 78 -24.47 -13.71 7.79
N ILE A 79 -23.20 -14.09 7.58
CA ILE A 79 -22.79 -15.45 7.23
C ILE A 79 -22.50 -16.21 8.52
N ASN A 80 -23.13 -17.37 8.72
CA ASN A 80 -22.79 -18.27 9.81
C ASN A 80 -21.44 -18.92 9.52
N TYR A 81 -20.53 -18.90 10.49
CA TYR A 81 -19.24 -19.56 10.37
C TYR A 81 -18.85 -20.20 11.70
N ASN A 82 -18.06 -21.26 11.62
CA ASN A 82 -17.42 -21.89 12.77
C ASN A 82 -15.91 -21.76 12.64
N ILE A 83 -15.22 -21.45 13.75
CA ILE A 83 -13.76 -21.48 13.81
C ILE A 83 -13.34 -22.82 14.40
N VAL A 84 -12.63 -23.65 13.63
CA VAL A 84 -12.05 -24.92 14.08
C VAL A 84 -10.54 -24.84 13.85
N ASP A 85 -9.73 -24.99 14.90
CA ASP A 85 -8.27 -24.93 14.86
C ASP A 85 -7.69 -23.70 14.13
N GLY A 86 -8.31 -22.53 14.33
CA GLY A 86 -7.88 -21.28 13.70
C GLY A 86 -8.24 -21.15 12.21
N GLN A 87 -8.96 -22.12 11.65
CA GLN A 87 -9.54 -22.05 10.30
C GLN A 87 -11.02 -21.71 10.37
N THR A 88 -11.43 -20.73 9.56
CA THR A 88 -12.83 -20.34 9.42
C THR A 88 -13.52 -21.22 8.39
N ASN A 89 -14.45 -22.06 8.84
CA ASN A 89 -15.34 -22.83 7.98
C ASN A 89 -16.68 -22.08 7.83
N ILE A 90 -17.05 -21.81 6.58
CA ILE A 90 -18.26 -21.08 6.19
C ILE A 90 -19.36 -22.07 5.81
#